data_AF-A0A2E1CAM5-F1
#
_entry.id   AF-A0A2E1CAM5-F1
#
_cell.length_a   1.000
_cell.length_b   1.000
_cell.length_c   1.000
_cell.angle_alpha   90.00
_cell.angle_beta   90.00
_cell.angle_gamma   90.00
#
_symmetry.space_group_name_H-M   'P 1'
#
loop_
_entity.id
_entity.type
_entity.pdbx_description
1 polymer ?
#
loop_
_entity_poly.entity_id
_entity_poly.type
_entity_poly.pdbx_seq_one_letter_code
_entity_poly.pdbx_strand_id
1 'polypeptide(L)'
;MDDSVFPDPTPTTPDPYRPPQVEAIFRQIRELVASARPMPLSSSSMVNQEELLAMVDEAISRLPEEVRAARWLLKEREEFLTKVRREGDEILELARARAERLVQRTEVVRNAEMRARQMIEAAREETIRMRRQTEEYCDQKLGNFERILATTKDTVTAGRLRLQETELDKEKEKLMAEEVEAKELSDSDSEAFLFDQDDADI
;
A
#
# COMPACT_ATOMS: atom_id res chain seq x y z
N MET A 1 12.10 4.73 -21.50
CA MET A 1 11.19 4.94 -22.64
C MET A 1 11.58 3.90 -23.67
N ASP A 2 10.79 2.85 -23.81
CA ASP A 2 11.03 1.80 -24.80
C ASP A 2 10.31 2.26 -26.07
N ASP A 3 11.10 2.70 -27.05
CA ASP A 3 10.63 3.26 -28.30
C ASP A 3 10.17 2.07 -29.16
N SER A 4 8.86 1.86 -29.22
CA SER A 4 8.24 0.83 -30.03
C SER A 4 8.56 1.10 -31.49
N VAL A 5 9.64 0.50 -31.98
CA VAL A 5 9.98 0.37 -33.39
C VAL A 5 8.85 -0.44 -34.01
N PHE A 6 7.82 0.26 -34.49
CA PHE A 6 6.95 -0.28 -35.51
C PHE A 6 7.87 -0.58 -36.70
N PRO A 7 8.09 -1.86 -37.06
CA PRO A 7 8.86 -2.14 -38.26
C PRO A 7 8.13 -1.47 -39.42
N ASP A 8 8.86 -0.65 -40.18
CA ASP A 8 8.35 -0.09 -41.44
C ASP A 8 7.74 -1.25 -42.23
N PRO A 9 6.50 -1.13 -42.74
CA PRO A 9 5.94 -2.16 -43.60
C PRO A 9 6.79 -2.17 -44.87
N THR A 10 7.79 -3.05 -44.91
CA THR A 10 8.54 -3.32 -46.13
C THR A 10 7.53 -3.58 -47.25
N PRO A 11 7.57 -2.82 -48.36
CA PRO A 11 6.67 -3.07 -49.48
C PRO A 11 7.14 -4.34 -50.21
N THR A 12 6.81 -5.50 -49.63
CA THR A 12 7.00 -6.81 -50.27
C THR A 12 5.78 -7.15 -51.16
N THR A 13 4.72 -6.34 -51.11
CA THR A 13 3.59 -6.46 -52.02
C THR A 13 4.00 -5.95 -53.41
N PRO A 14 3.95 -6.78 -54.47
CA PRO A 14 4.13 -6.29 -55.82
C PRO A 14 3.13 -5.16 -56.06
N ASP A 15 3.61 -4.02 -56.56
CA ASP A 15 2.79 -2.84 -56.83
C ASP A 15 1.50 -3.26 -57.59
N PRO A 16 0.34 -3.30 -56.90
CA PRO A 16 -0.89 -3.80 -57.49
C PRO A 16 -1.49 -2.79 -58.47
N TYR A 17 -0.94 -1.57 -58.54
CA TYR A 17 -1.41 -0.52 -59.41
C TYR A 17 -0.67 -0.55 -60.75
N ARG A 18 -0.99 -1.54 -61.58
CA ARG A 18 -0.72 -1.42 -63.01
C ARG A 18 -1.78 -0.49 -63.60
N PRO A 19 -1.41 0.62 -64.26
CA PRO A 19 -2.38 1.52 -64.85
C PRO A 19 -3.26 0.76 -65.87
N PRO A 20 -4.57 1.08 -65.96
CA PRO A 20 -5.50 0.37 -66.82
C PRO A 20 -5.08 0.48 -68.28
N GLN A 21 -4.81 -0.65 -68.92
CA GLN A 21 -4.33 -0.74 -70.29
C GLN A 21 -5.49 -0.61 -71.27
N VAL A 22 -6.67 -1.11 -70.91
CA VAL A 22 -7.90 -0.97 -71.71
C VAL A 22 -8.33 0.50 -71.82
N GLU A 23 -8.16 1.28 -70.75
CA GLU A 23 -8.42 2.73 -70.79
C GLU A 23 -7.52 3.42 -71.82
N ALA A 24 -6.23 3.05 -71.87
CA ALA A 24 -5.30 3.62 -72.84
C ALA A 24 -5.71 3.32 -74.29
N ILE A 25 -6.16 2.10 -74.57
CA ILE A 25 -6.66 1.70 -75.90
C ILE A 25 -7.90 2.52 -76.28
N PHE A 26 -8.86 2.70 -75.37
CA PHE A 26 -10.04 3.53 -75.64
C PHE A 26 -9.69 5.00 -75.89
N ARG A 27 -8.70 5.55 -75.16
CA ARG A 27 -8.21 6.92 -75.41
C ARG A 27 -7.57 7.02 -76.79
N GLN A 28 -6.82 6.01 -77.22
CA GLN A 28 -6.21 5.96 -78.55
C GLN A 28 -7.25 5.85 -79.66
N ILE A 29 -8.26 5.00 -79.51
CA ILE A 29 -9.40 4.91 -80.43
C ILE A 29 -10.12 6.27 -80.56
N ARG A 30 -10.37 6.94 -79.43
CA ARG A 30 -10.99 8.27 -79.42
C ARG A 30 -10.16 9.28 -80.20
N GLU A 31 -8.84 9.29 -80.03
CA GLU A 31 -7.93 10.19 -80.72
C GLU A 31 -7.87 9.91 -82.23
N LEU A 32 -7.86 8.63 -82.62
CA LEU A 32 -7.93 8.22 -84.03
C LEU A 32 -9.21 8.75 -84.70
N VAL A 33 -10.35 8.61 -84.03
CA VAL A 33 -11.63 9.12 -84.55
C VAL A 33 -11.68 10.65 -84.57
N ALA A 34 -11.11 11.31 -83.56
CA ALA A 34 -11.06 12.77 -83.47
C ALA A 34 -10.18 13.42 -84.56
N SER A 35 -9.10 12.75 -84.96
CA SER A 35 -8.16 13.21 -86.00
C SER A 35 -8.54 12.78 -87.43
N ALA A 36 -9.67 12.07 -87.59
CA ALA A 36 -10.13 11.55 -88.87
C ALA A 36 -10.50 12.64 -89.88
N ARG A 37 -10.18 12.43 -91.16
CA ARG A 37 -10.40 13.42 -92.23
C ARG A 37 -11.91 13.58 -92.51
N PRO A 38 -12.50 14.79 -92.43
CA PRO A 38 -13.91 15.00 -92.72
C PRO A 38 -14.21 14.89 -94.22
N MET A 39 -15.39 14.37 -94.57
CA MET A 39 -15.89 14.33 -95.96
C MET A 39 -16.67 15.61 -96.30
N PRO A 40 -16.50 16.21 -97.50
CA PRO A 40 -17.24 17.40 -97.90
C PRO A 40 -18.74 17.09 -98.04
N LEU A 41 -19.58 18.04 -97.61
CA LEU A 41 -21.05 17.95 -97.66
C LEU A 41 -21.66 16.81 -96.82
N SER A 42 -20.92 16.21 -95.88
CA SER A 42 -21.39 15.16 -94.98
C SER A 42 -20.89 15.38 -93.54
N SER A 43 -21.62 14.86 -92.57
CA SER A 43 -21.19 14.79 -91.16
C SER A 43 -20.27 13.59 -90.86
N SER A 44 -19.81 12.87 -91.89
CA SER A 44 -19.01 11.66 -91.76
C SER A 44 -17.51 11.94 -91.93
N SER A 45 -16.67 11.17 -91.21
CA SER A 45 -15.21 11.22 -91.30
C SER A 45 -14.64 9.90 -91.83
N MET A 46 -13.56 9.97 -92.61
CA MET A 46 -12.85 8.82 -93.15
C MET A 46 -11.87 8.26 -92.10
N VAL A 47 -12.05 7.00 -91.73
CA VAL A 47 -11.24 6.29 -90.73
C VAL A 47 -10.73 4.99 -91.34
N ASN A 48 -9.53 4.55 -90.95
CA ASN A 48 -9.04 3.21 -91.28
C ASN A 48 -9.80 2.16 -90.47
N GLN A 49 -10.69 1.42 -91.14
CA GLN A 49 -11.52 0.41 -90.51
C GLN A 49 -10.71 -0.74 -89.91
N GLU A 50 -9.63 -1.17 -90.57
CA GLU A 50 -8.81 -2.31 -90.13
C GLU A 50 -8.06 -1.97 -88.83
N GLU A 51 -7.47 -0.79 -88.76
CA GLU A 51 -6.77 -0.29 -87.57
C GLU A 51 -7.71 -0.07 -86.39
N LEU A 52 -8.90 0.50 -86.63
CA LEU A 52 -9.90 0.71 -85.59
C LEU A 52 -10.43 -0.61 -85.02
N LEU A 53 -10.73 -1.59 -85.89
CA LEU A 53 -11.20 -2.91 -85.46
C LEU A 53 -10.10 -3.65 -84.67
N ALA A 54 -8.84 -3.59 -85.11
CA ALA A 54 -7.73 -4.20 -84.38
C ALA A 54 -7.58 -3.65 -82.94
N MET A 55 -7.70 -2.33 -82.76
CA MET A 55 -7.68 -1.74 -81.41
C MET A 55 -8.89 -2.13 -80.57
N VAL A 56 -10.08 -2.23 -81.17
CA VAL A 56 -11.29 -2.69 -80.45
C VAL A 56 -11.15 -4.14 -80.02
N ASP A 57 -10.65 -5.03 -80.89
CA ASP A 57 -10.41 -6.43 -80.57
C ASP A 57 -9.34 -6.59 -79.48
N GLU A 58 -8.29 -5.77 -79.51
CA GLU A 58 -7.28 -5.70 -78.45
C GLU A 58 -7.92 -5.30 -77.10
N ALA A 59 -8.77 -4.27 -77.08
CA ALA A 59 -9.48 -3.85 -75.88
C ALA A 59 -10.42 -4.95 -75.34
N ILE A 60 -11.19 -5.60 -76.23
CA ILE A 60 -12.10 -6.70 -75.89
C ILE A 60 -11.32 -7.89 -75.31
N SER A 61 -10.15 -8.20 -75.86
CA SER A 61 -9.32 -9.31 -75.38
C SER A 61 -8.76 -9.07 -73.96
N ARG A 62 -8.42 -7.82 -73.62
CA ARG A 62 -7.80 -7.45 -72.33
C ARG A 62 -8.80 -7.11 -71.22
N LEU A 63 -9.99 -6.63 -71.56
CA LEU A 63 -11.02 -6.21 -70.60
C LEU A 63 -11.41 -7.31 -69.59
N PRO A 64 -11.62 -8.58 -69.97
CA PRO A 64 -11.94 -9.63 -69.01
C PRO A 64 -10.89 -9.83 -67.93
N GLU A 65 -9.60 -9.67 -68.27
CA GLU A 65 -8.50 -9.81 -67.33
C GLU A 65 -8.47 -8.64 -66.35
N GLU A 66 -8.57 -7.39 -66.84
CA GLU A 66 -8.58 -6.21 -65.98
C GLU A 66 -9.78 -6.19 -65.03
N VAL A 67 -10.97 -6.54 -65.51
CA VAL A 67 -12.17 -6.63 -64.65
C VAL A 67 -12.03 -7.75 -63.61
N ARG A 68 -11.31 -8.83 -63.93
CA ARG A 68 -11.01 -9.91 -62.97
C ARG A 68 -10.00 -9.44 -61.92
N ALA A 69 -8.96 -8.72 -62.33
CA ALA A 69 -7.97 -8.12 -61.43
C ALA A 69 -8.62 -7.10 -60.48
N ALA A 70 -9.48 -6.20 -60.99
CA ALA A 70 -10.20 -5.23 -60.18
C ALA A 70 -11.12 -5.90 -59.16
N ARG A 71 -11.86 -6.96 -59.56
CA ARG A 71 -12.70 -7.74 -58.65
C ARG A 71 -11.87 -8.46 -57.57
N TRP A 72 -10.72 -9.00 -57.94
CA TRP A 72 -9.80 -9.62 -57.00
C TRP A 72 -9.27 -8.61 -55.98
N LEU A 73 -8.84 -7.43 -56.42
CA LEU A 73 -8.36 -6.36 -55.54
C LEU A 73 -9.44 -5.87 -54.56
N LEU A 74 -10.68 -5.73 -55.03
CA LEU A 74 -11.82 -5.37 -54.17
C LEU A 74 -12.08 -6.44 -53.10
N LYS A 75 -11.97 -7.72 -53.47
CA LYS A 75 -12.10 -8.84 -52.53
C LYS A 75 -10.97 -8.83 -51.50
N GLU A 76 -9.72 -8.70 -51.95
CA GLU A 76 -8.54 -8.64 -51.08
C GLU A 76 -8.63 -7.47 -50.09
N ARG A 77 -9.08 -6.31 -50.56
CA ARG A 77 -9.33 -5.14 -49.70
C ARG A 77 -10.35 -5.44 -48.61
N GLU A 78 -11.46 -6.10 -48.94
CA GLU A 78 -12.50 -6.42 -47.95
C GLU A 78 -11.99 -7.43 -46.90
N GLU A 79 -11.23 -8.44 -47.34
CA GLU A 79 -10.57 -9.40 -46.45
C GLU A 79 -9.56 -8.71 -45.52
N PHE A 80 -8.75 -7.81 -46.08
CA PHE A 80 -7.80 -7.00 -45.32
C PHE A 80 -8.50 -6.10 -44.28
N LEU A 81 -9.56 -5.38 -44.69
CA LEU A 81 -10.32 -4.53 -43.76
C LEU A 81 -10.97 -5.34 -42.65
N THR A 82 -11.48 -6.54 -42.96
CA THR A 82 -12.05 -7.45 -41.95
C THR A 82 -10.98 -7.90 -40.96
N LYS A 83 -9.80 -8.28 -41.45
CA LYS A 83 -8.65 -8.66 -40.63
C LYS A 83 -8.21 -7.51 -39.72
N VAL A 84 -8.02 -6.31 -40.26
CA VAL A 84 -7.59 -5.13 -39.49
C VAL A 84 -8.63 -4.75 -38.42
N ARG A 85 -9.93 -4.82 -38.74
CA ARG A 85 -10.99 -4.58 -37.74
C ARG A 85 -10.89 -5.57 -36.59
N ARG A 86 -10.74 -6.86 -36.90
CA ARG A 86 -10.60 -7.92 -35.89
C ARG A 86 -9.37 -7.71 -35.01
N GLU A 87 -8.22 -7.40 -35.61
CA GLU A 87 -6.98 -7.11 -34.86
C GLU A 87 -7.16 -5.86 -33.98
N GLY A 88 -7.83 -4.83 -34.49
CA GLY A 88 -8.18 -3.64 -33.72
C GLY A 88 -9.07 -3.95 -32.51
N ASP A 89 -10.08 -4.79 -32.68
CA ASP A 89 -10.97 -5.23 -31.60
C ASP A 89 -10.19 -6.03 -30.54
N GLU A 90 -9.31 -6.95 -30.97
CA GLU A 90 -8.45 -7.72 -30.05
C GLU A 90 -7.51 -6.82 -29.23
N ILE A 91 -6.93 -5.78 -29.85
CA ILE A 91 -6.09 -4.79 -29.17
C ILE A 91 -6.91 -3.99 -28.15
N LEU A 92 -8.11 -3.54 -28.51
CA LEU A 92 -8.99 -2.79 -27.62
C LEU A 92 -9.40 -3.62 -26.40
N GLU A 93 -9.75 -4.88 -26.59
CA GLU A 93 -10.09 -5.79 -25.49
C GLU A 93 -8.90 -6.04 -24.56
N LEU A 94 -7.71 -6.26 -25.11
CA LEU A 94 -6.49 -6.39 -24.30
C LEU A 94 -6.19 -5.13 -23.49
N ALA A 95 -6.35 -3.95 -24.11
CA ALA A 95 -6.15 -2.66 -23.45
C ALA A 95 -7.15 -2.45 -22.30
N ARG A 96 -8.44 -2.77 -22.51
CA ARG A 96 -9.49 -2.71 -21.49
C ARG A 96 -9.17 -3.62 -20.31
N ALA A 97 -8.87 -4.90 -20.57
CA ALA A 97 -8.51 -5.86 -19.52
C ALA A 97 -7.27 -5.44 -18.72
N ARG A 98 -6.30 -4.78 -19.35
CA ARG A 98 -5.12 -4.23 -18.66
C ARG A 98 -5.48 -3.02 -17.79
N ALA A 99 -6.33 -2.12 -18.29
CA ALA A 99 -6.78 -0.95 -17.54
C ALA A 99 -7.57 -1.37 -16.28
N GLU A 100 -8.50 -2.32 -16.41
CA GLU A 100 -9.25 -2.87 -15.28
C GLU A 100 -8.32 -3.45 -14.19
N ARG A 101 -7.33 -4.24 -14.60
CA ARG A 101 -6.33 -4.79 -13.66
C ARG A 101 -5.52 -3.72 -12.94
N LEU A 102 -5.17 -2.62 -13.61
CA LEU A 102 -4.43 -1.51 -12.99
C LEU A 102 -5.30 -0.77 -11.97
N VAL A 103 -6.58 -0.53 -12.30
CA VAL A 103 -7.55 0.09 -11.37
C VAL A 103 -7.73 -0.78 -10.14
N GLN A 104 -8.01 -2.07 -10.33
CA GLN A 104 -8.15 -3.03 -9.22
C GLN A 104 -6.90 -3.05 -8.34
N ARG A 105 -5.69 -3.11 -8.93
CA ARG A 105 -4.43 -3.07 -8.17
C ARG A 105 -4.29 -1.78 -7.36
N THR A 106 -4.66 -0.64 -7.94
CA THR A 106 -4.58 0.66 -7.27
C THR A 106 -5.58 0.76 -6.11
N GLU A 107 -6.80 0.25 -6.29
CA GLU A 107 -7.80 0.19 -5.23
C GLU A 107 -7.39 -0.72 -4.08
N VAL A 108 -6.82 -1.89 -4.39
CA VAL A 108 -6.29 -2.81 -3.37
C VAL A 108 -5.19 -2.13 -2.56
N VAL A 109 -4.24 -1.44 -3.22
CA VAL A 109 -3.17 -0.70 -2.53
C VAL A 109 -3.75 0.41 -1.66
N ARG A 110 -4.68 1.21 -2.18
CA ARG A 110 -5.31 2.30 -1.42
C ARG A 110 -6.06 1.79 -0.19
N ASN A 111 -6.80 0.70 -0.32
CA ASN A 111 -7.49 0.05 0.79
C ASN A 111 -6.51 -0.54 1.82
N ALA A 112 -5.43 -1.18 1.35
CA ALA A 112 -4.39 -1.72 2.21
C ALA A 112 -3.72 -0.61 3.04
N GLU A 113 -3.38 0.53 2.42
CA GLU A 113 -2.81 1.67 3.14
C GLU A 113 -3.78 2.29 4.14
N MET A 114 -5.07 2.41 3.79
CA MET A 114 -6.09 2.92 4.72
C MET A 114 -6.21 2.01 5.94
N ARG A 115 -6.22 0.69 5.73
CA ARG A 115 -6.29 -0.29 6.82
C ARG A 115 -5.02 -0.32 7.66
N ALA A 116 -3.85 -0.16 7.03
CA ALA A 116 -2.58 -0.03 7.75
C ALA A 116 -2.56 1.21 8.64
N ARG A 117 -3.04 2.36 8.13
CA ARG A 117 -3.19 3.59 8.93
C ARG A 117 -4.11 3.38 10.13
N GLN A 118 -5.28 2.77 9.93
CA GLN A 118 -6.21 2.45 11.02
C GLN A 118 -5.58 1.53 12.06
N MET A 119 -4.83 0.51 11.63
CA MET A 119 -4.14 -0.42 12.53
C MET A 119 -3.06 0.27 13.37
N ILE A 120 -2.29 1.18 12.76
CA ILE A 120 -1.27 1.96 13.46
C ILE A 120 -1.90 2.88 14.50
N GLU A 121 -2.99 3.57 14.16
CA GLU A 121 -3.69 4.44 15.12
C GLU A 121 -4.29 3.63 16.27
N ALA A 122 -4.95 2.50 15.98
CA ALA A 122 -5.46 1.60 17.01
C ALA A 122 -4.35 1.08 17.94
N ALA A 123 -3.20 0.68 17.38
CA ALA A 123 -2.05 0.22 18.17
C ALA A 123 -1.46 1.35 19.04
N ARG A 124 -1.43 2.60 18.54
CA ARG A 124 -0.99 3.77 19.31
C ARG A 124 -1.93 4.05 20.47
N GLU A 125 -3.23 4.06 20.23
CA GLU A 125 -4.24 4.25 21.28
C GLU A 125 -4.16 3.16 22.34
N GLU A 126 -4.00 1.90 21.92
CA GLU A 126 -3.83 0.77 22.83
C GLU A 126 -2.55 0.89 23.66
N THR A 127 -1.44 1.30 23.05
CA THR A 127 -0.16 1.52 23.75
C THR A 127 -0.30 2.62 24.82
N ILE A 128 -0.95 3.74 24.49
CA ILE A 128 -1.19 4.84 25.44
C ILE A 128 -2.08 4.34 26.59
N ARG A 129 -3.13 3.59 26.28
CA ARG A 129 -4.04 3.01 27.29
C ARG A 129 -3.29 2.05 28.23
N MET A 130 -2.50 1.14 27.67
CA MET A 130 -1.74 0.14 28.42
C MET A 130 -0.70 0.79 29.33
N ARG A 131 -0.01 1.83 28.83
CA ARG A 131 0.93 2.60 29.63
C ARG A 131 0.24 3.26 30.83
N ARG A 132 -0.89 3.94 30.59
CA ARG A 132 -1.66 4.58 31.67
C ARG A 132 -2.15 3.56 32.70
N GLN A 133 -2.67 2.42 32.25
CA GLN A 133 -3.08 1.33 33.14
C GLN A 133 -1.91 0.81 33.98
N THR A 134 -0.72 0.72 33.38
CA THR A 134 0.49 0.29 34.09
C THR A 134 0.94 1.32 35.12
N GLU A 135 0.92 2.61 34.77
CA GLU A 135 1.22 3.72 35.68
C GLU A 135 0.24 3.72 36.87
N GLU A 136 -1.07 3.63 36.62
CA GLU A 136 -2.12 3.55 37.65
C GLU A 136 -1.92 2.31 38.55
N TYR A 137 -1.55 1.16 37.98
CA TYR A 137 -1.26 -0.05 38.74
C TYR A 137 -0.01 0.09 39.63
N CYS A 138 1.06 0.68 39.09
CA CYS A 138 2.29 0.95 39.84
C CYS A 138 2.01 1.89 41.02
N ASP A 139 1.29 2.99 40.80
CA ASP A 139 0.90 3.94 41.85
C ASP A 139 0.08 3.26 42.94
N GLN A 140 -0.89 2.42 42.56
CA GLN A 140 -1.70 1.66 43.52
C GLN A 140 -0.83 0.73 44.38
N LYS A 141 0.14 0.04 43.78
CA LYS A 141 1.05 -0.86 44.52
C LYS A 141 2.00 -0.09 45.42
N LEU A 142 2.56 1.03 44.95
CA LEU A 142 3.43 1.89 45.76
C LEU A 142 2.66 2.48 46.95
N GLY A 143 1.44 2.97 46.75
CA GLY A 143 0.61 3.47 47.86
C GLY A 143 0.20 2.37 48.86
N ASN A 144 0.04 1.13 48.41
CA ASN A 144 -0.14 -0.01 49.32
C ASN A 144 1.13 -0.29 50.15
N PHE A 145 2.31 -0.29 49.52
CA PHE A 145 3.58 -0.47 50.22
C PHE A 145 3.84 0.65 51.23
N GLU A 146 3.55 1.90 50.87
CA GLU A 146 3.67 3.05 51.76
C GLU A 146 2.84 2.85 53.03
N ARG A 147 1.56 2.45 52.90
CA ARG A 147 0.69 2.16 54.05
C ARG A 147 1.26 1.05 54.93
N ILE A 148 1.71 -0.05 54.33
CA ILE A 148 2.28 -1.19 55.07
C ILE A 148 3.54 -0.77 55.83
N LEU A 149 4.43 -0.01 55.19
CA LEU A 149 5.65 0.49 55.81
C LEU A 149 5.35 1.49 56.93
N ALA A 150 4.36 2.36 56.77
CA ALA A 150 3.90 3.27 57.83
C ALA A 150 3.41 2.49 59.06
N THR A 151 2.51 1.51 58.87
CA THR A 151 2.04 0.66 59.97
C THR A 151 3.17 -0.14 60.62
N THR A 152 4.11 -0.64 59.82
CA THR A 152 5.29 -1.35 60.34
C THR A 152 6.16 -0.43 61.19
N LYS A 153 6.41 0.80 60.71
CA LYS A 153 7.16 1.83 61.45
C LYS A 153 6.47 2.19 62.77
N ASP A 154 5.16 2.37 62.76
CA ASP A 154 4.38 2.66 63.97
C ASP A 154 4.49 1.50 64.98
N THR A 155 4.39 0.27 64.49
CA THR A 155 4.54 -0.94 65.31
C THR A 155 5.94 -1.05 65.92
N VAL A 156 7.00 -0.75 65.17
CA VAL A 156 8.39 -0.74 65.67
C VAL A 156 8.59 0.37 66.71
N THR A 157 8.05 1.56 66.46
CA THR A 157 8.12 2.68 67.41
C THR A 157 7.42 2.33 68.72
N ALA A 158 6.22 1.75 68.65
CA ALA A 158 5.49 1.27 69.82
C ALA A 158 6.25 0.15 70.55
N GLY A 159 6.85 -0.79 69.82
CA GLY A 159 7.71 -1.84 70.40
C GLY A 159 8.93 -1.27 71.14
N ARG A 160 9.56 -0.23 70.60
CA ARG A 160 10.71 0.45 71.24
C ARG A 160 10.31 1.22 72.50
N LEU A 161 9.18 1.93 72.47
CA LEU A 161 8.66 2.65 73.63
C LEU A 161 8.40 1.68 74.80
N ARG A 162 7.74 0.55 74.54
CA ARG A 162 7.50 -0.48 75.57
C ARG A 162 8.79 -1.04 76.17
N LEU A 163 9.82 -1.29 75.36
CA LEU A 163 11.12 -1.74 75.86
C LEU A 163 11.78 -0.68 76.76
N GLN A 164 11.68 0.59 76.38
CA GLN A 164 12.23 1.70 77.17
C GLN A 164 11.47 1.89 78.49
N GLU A 165 10.15 1.76 78.49
CA GLU A 165 9.33 1.75 79.71
C GLU A 165 9.75 0.60 80.63
N THR A 166 9.91 -0.63 80.11
CA THR A 166 10.34 -1.76 80.94
C THR A 166 11.75 -1.59 81.53
N GLU A 167 12.67 -0.92 80.82
CA GLU A 167 14.00 -0.64 81.37
C GLU A 167 13.94 0.44 82.45
N LEU A 168 13.16 1.51 82.26
CA LEU A 168 12.94 2.54 83.28
C LEU A 168 12.23 1.99 84.52
N ASP A 169 11.27 1.08 84.35
CA ASP A 169 10.57 0.42 85.46
C ASP A 169 11.52 -0.47 86.24
N LYS A 170 12.38 -1.26 85.58
CA LYS A 170 13.44 -2.05 86.25
C LYS A 170 14.45 -1.16 86.98
N GLU A 171 14.82 -0.02 86.40
CA GLU A 171 15.74 0.93 87.02
C GLU A 171 15.11 1.56 88.27
N LYS A 172 13.83 1.92 88.22
CA LYS A 172 13.07 2.36 89.39
C LYS A 172 12.93 1.29 90.46
N GLU A 173 12.64 0.04 90.09
CA GLU A 173 12.57 -1.07 91.05
C GLU A 173 13.91 -1.31 91.74
N LYS A 174 15.03 -1.21 91.01
CA LYS A 174 16.38 -1.27 91.61
C LYS A 174 16.64 -0.12 92.56
N LEU A 175 16.35 1.12 92.15
CA LEU A 175 16.54 2.29 93.01
C LEU A 175 15.66 2.21 94.27
N MET A 176 14.42 1.73 94.15
CA MET A 176 13.55 1.49 95.31
C MET A 176 14.07 0.37 96.20
N ALA A 177 14.61 -0.71 95.63
CA ALA A 177 15.23 -1.80 96.40
C ALA A 177 16.49 -1.31 97.14
N GLU A 178 17.36 -0.53 96.48
CA GLU A 178 18.53 0.10 97.10
C GLU A 178 18.14 1.10 98.19
N GLU A 179 17.04 1.85 98.02
CA GLU A 179 16.55 2.80 99.02
C GLU A 179 15.88 2.10 100.22
N VAL A 180 15.25 0.94 100.01
CA VAL A 180 14.74 0.08 101.09
C VAL A 180 15.90 -0.57 101.84
N GLU A 181 16.91 -1.10 101.12
CA GLU A 181 18.10 -1.69 101.72
C GLU A 181 18.91 -0.64 102.52
N ALA A 182 19.07 0.57 101.99
CA ALA A 182 19.71 1.69 102.71
C ALA A 182 18.92 2.11 103.97
N LYS A 183 17.58 2.04 103.94
CA LYS A 183 16.75 2.26 105.12
C LYS A 183 16.87 1.12 106.13
N GLU A 184 16.92 -0.13 105.69
CA GLU A 184 17.14 -1.29 106.57
C GLU A 184 18.53 -1.27 107.23
N LEU A 185 19.58 -0.86 106.50
CA LEU A 185 20.92 -0.64 107.06
C LEU A 185 20.94 0.54 108.06
N SER A 186 20.21 1.63 107.78
CA SER A 186 20.07 2.76 108.72
C SER A 186 19.28 2.40 109.97
N ASP A 187 18.21 1.60 109.86
CA ASP A 187 17.42 1.09 110.99
C ASP A 187 18.23 0.05 111.79
N SER A 188 19.03 -0.79 111.13
CA SER A 188 19.97 -1.72 111.77
C SER A 188 21.12 -1.01 112.50
N ASP A 189 21.69 0.05 111.93
CA ASP A 189 22.74 0.84 112.60
C ASP A 189 22.17 1.61 113.79
N SER A 190 20.90 2.04 113.74
CA SER A 190 20.23 2.67 114.88
C SER A 190 19.76 1.67 115.94
N GLU A 191 19.42 0.41 115.59
CA GLU A 191 19.24 -0.68 116.55
C GLU A 191 20.58 -1.14 117.18
N ALA A 192 21.68 -1.19 116.41
CA ALA A 192 23.02 -1.53 116.92
C ALA A 192 23.62 -0.42 117.81
N PHE A 193 23.37 0.86 117.51
CA PHE A 193 23.75 1.98 118.39
C PHE A 193 22.89 2.05 119.68
N LEU A 194 21.68 1.48 119.68
CA LEU A 194 20.81 1.46 120.86
C LEU A 194 21.16 0.29 121.82
N PHE A 195 21.83 -0.77 121.34
CA PHE A 195 22.17 -1.96 122.14
C PHE A 195 23.53 -1.91 122.85
N ASP A 196 24.46 -1.04 122.45
CA ASP A 196 25.83 -0.96 123.02
C ASP A 196 25.95 0.03 124.21
N GLN A 197 24.85 0.65 124.66
CA GLN A 197 24.89 1.63 125.77
C GLN A 197 24.50 1.11 127.15
N ASP A 198 24.11 -0.17 127.29
CA ASP A 198 23.58 -0.71 128.57
C ASP A 198 24.44 -1.77 129.29
N ASP A 199 25.63 -2.16 128.78
CA ASP A 199 26.51 -3.13 129.46
C ASP A 199 27.93 -2.59 129.72
N ALA A 200 28.04 -1.59 130.60
CA ALA A 200 29.29 -1.24 131.28
C ALA A 200 29.06 -0.57 132.64
N ASP A 201 28.38 -1.24 133.56
CA ASP A 201 28.48 -1.00 135.01
C ASP A 201 28.19 -2.29 135.79
N ILE A 202 29.24 -2.92 136.32
CA ILE A 202 29.41 -3.64 137.62
C ILE A 202 30.82 -4.21 137.72
#